data_AF-A0A7X5VSD1-F1
#
_entry.id   AF-A0A7X5VSD1-F1
#
_cell.length_a   1.000
_cell.length_b   1.000
_cell.length_c   1.000
_cell.angle_alpha   90.00
_cell.angle_beta   90.00
_cell.angle_gamma   90.00
#
_symmetry.space_group_name_H-M   'P 1'
#
loop_
_entity.id
_entity.type
_entity.pdbx_description
1 polymer ?
#
loop_
_entity_poly.entity_id
_entity_poly.type
_entity_poly.pdbx_seq_one_letter_code
_entity_poly.pdbx_strand_id
1 'polypeptide(L)'
;RVLGPDAAQACRAGEPLRTAMRVGLERVGFIALSLLAVGCAGRAAAVRPAAPLPVPGPVIVAHRGGSLEAPENTLAAVRKAIEAGSDWQEVDLRLSK
;
A
#
# COMPACT_ATOMS: atom_id res chain seq x y z
N ARG A 1 57.97 -6.14 40.29
CA ARG A 1 58.16 -6.15 38.82
C ARG A 1 57.22 -5.08 38.26
N VAL A 2 57.71 -3.84 38.14
CA VAL A 2 56.93 -2.68 37.67
C VAL A 2 56.68 -2.85 36.18
N LEU A 3 55.41 -2.78 35.76
CA LEU A 3 55.01 -2.82 34.35
C LEU A 3 55.69 -1.66 33.62
N GLY A 4 56.47 -1.97 32.59
CA GLY A 4 57.21 -0.99 31.80
C GLY A 4 56.32 -0.08 30.95
N PRO A 5 56.88 1.03 30.42
CA PRO A 5 56.17 2.04 29.61
C PRO A 5 55.46 1.49 28.36
N ASP A 6 55.82 0.28 27.94
CA ASP A 6 55.25 -0.39 26.76
C ASP A 6 53.74 -0.70 26.90
N ALA A 7 53.23 -0.92 28.11
CA ALA A 7 51.80 -1.19 28.33
C ALA A 7 50.92 0.04 28.03
N ALA A 8 51.41 1.25 28.34
CA ALA A 8 50.69 2.48 28.07
C ALA A 8 50.72 2.86 26.58
N GLN A 9 51.77 2.48 25.85
CA GLN A 9 51.89 2.71 24.40
C GLN A 9 50.99 1.75 23.60
N ALA A 10 50.82 0.50 24.06
CA ALA A 10 49.86 -0.45 23.49
C ALA A 10 48.39 0.00 23.64
N CYS A 11 48.03 0.63 24.77
CA CYS A 11 46.68 1.20 24.95
C CYS A 11 46.37 2.35 23.97
N ARG A 12 47.35 3.22 23.66
CA ARG A 12 47.15 4.37 22.76
C ARG A 12 47.04 3.98 21.28
N ALA A 13 47.63 2.85 20.89
CA ALA A 13 47.56 2.36 19.50
C ALA A 13 46.15 1.89 19.08
N GLY A 14 45.26 1.59 20.04
CA GLY A 14 43.88 1.14 19.78
C GLY A 14 42.84 2.25 19.59
N GLU A 15 43.14 3.49 19.96
CA GLU A 15 42.26 4.66 19.85
C GLU A 15 41.84 5.02 18.40
N PRO A 16 42.74 5.06 17.40
CA PRO A 16 42.35 5.45 16.04
C PRO A 16 41.47 4.38 15.36
N LEU A 17 41.72 3.09 15.64
CA LEU A 17 40.88 1.99 15.14
C LEU A 17 39.49 1.98 15.77
N ARG A 18 39.39 2.27 17.08
CA ARG A 18 38.09 2.39 17.78
C ARG A 18 37.28 3.60 17.31
N THR A 19 37.96 4.72 17.01
CA THR A 19 37.32 5.94 16.49
C THR A 19 36.84 5.77 15.05
N ALA A 20 37.66 5.17 14.18
CA ALA A 20 37.27 4.87 12.80
C ALA A 20 36.07 3.91 12.72
N MET A 21 36.01 2.90 13.62
CA MET A 21 34.90 1.95 13.68
C MET A 21 33.59 2.59 14.19
N ARG A 22 33.66 3.55 15.13
CA ARG A 22 32.50 4.34 15.57
C ARG A 22 31.96 5.26 14.47
N VAL A 23 32.85 5.97 13.77
CA VAL A 23 32.47 6.87 12.66
C VAL A 23 31.89 6.09 11.47
N GLY A 24 32.38 4.88 11.21
CA GLY A 24 31.82 3.99 10.20
C GLY A 24 30.41 3.50 10.54
N LEU A 25 30.17 3.11 11.80
CA LEU A 25 28.86 2.62 12.26
C LEU A 25 27.79 3.71 12.26
N GLU A 26 28.13 4.94 12.63
CA GLU A 26 27.21 6.08 12.56
C GLU A 26 26.83 6.42 11.11
N ARG A 27 27.81 6.45 10.20
CA ARG A 27 27.56 6.72 8.77
C ARG A 27 26.67 5.66 8.11
N VAL A 28 26.86 4.38 8.44
CA VAL A 28 26.00 3.29 7.96
C VAL A 28 24.57 3.43 8.50
N GLY A 29 24.42 3.81 9.78
CA GLY A 29 23.12 4.08 10.39
C GLY A 29 22.36 5.23 9.71
N PHE A 30 23.05 6.33 9.41
CA PHE A 30 22.44 7.46 8.69
C PHE A 30 22.01 7.10 7.26
N ILE A 31 22.82 6.33 6.52
CA ILE A 31 22.47 5.89 5.16
C ILE A 31 21.26 4.95 5.20
N ALA A 32 21.24 3.97 6.12
CA ALA A 32 20.12 3.05 6.28
C ALA A 32 18.81 3.77 6.64
N LEU A 33 18.87 4.74 7.57
CA LEU A 33 17.72 5.56 7.95
C LEU A 33 17.20 6.42 6.79
N SER A 34 18.11 6.99 6.00
CA SER A 34 17.77 7.82 4.84
C SER A 34 17.08 6.99 3.74
N LEU A 35 17.57 5.77 3.47
CA LEU A 35 16.98 4.88 2.48
C LEU A 35 15.59 4.37 2.90
N LEU A 36 15.39 4.08 4.19
CA LEU A 36 14.09 3.68 4.72
C LEU A 36 13.04 4.79 4.61
N ALA A 37 13.43 6.05 4.91
CA ALA A 37 12.53 7.20 4.83
C ALA A 37 12.07 7.50 3.40
N VAL A 38 12.96 7.37 2.41
CA VAL A 38 12.62 7.56 0.98
C VAL A 38 11.73 6.43 0.45
N GLY A 39 11.90 5.20 0.96
CA GLY A 39 11.09 4.05 0.56
C GLY A 39 9.61 4.13 0.97
N CYS A 40 9.28 4.82 2.07
CA CYS A 40 7.90 4.93 2.56
C CYS A 40 7.06 6.03 1.88
N ALA A 41 7.69 7.00 1.20
CA ALA A 41 6.99 8.11 0.54
C ALA A 41 6.44 7.76 -0.85
N GLY A 42 6.86 6.61 -1.41
CA GLY A 42 6.42 6.16 -2.74
C GLY A 42 5.10 5.41 -2.67
N ARG A 43 4.04 6.02 -3.20
CA ARG A 43 2.70 5.45 -3.51
C ARG A 43 1.58 5.73 -2.52
N ALA A 44 1.35 7.00 -2.21
CA ALA A 44 -0.03 7.45 -2.15
C ALA A 44 -0.57 7.43 -3.59
N ALA A 45 -1.19 6.33 -4.01
CA ALA A 45 -1.99 6.34 -5.23
C ALA A 45 -3.07 7.41 -5.02
N ALA A 46 -2.99 8.51 -5.76
CA ALA A 46 -3.99 9.55 -5.70
C ALA A 46 -5.32 8.93 -6.12
N VAL A 47 -6.19 8.65 -5.14
CA VAL A 47 -7.56 8.25 -5.38
C VAL A 47 -8.21 9.43 -6.08
N ARG A 48 -8.45 9.30 -7.38
CA ARG A 48 -9.24 10.30 -8.09
C ARG A 48 -10.67 10.20 -7.57
N PRO A 49 -11.30 11.31 -7.16
CA PRO A 49 -12.70 11.29 -6.81
C PRO A 49 -13.50 10.82 -8.03
N ALA A 50 -14.49 9.96 -7.80
CA ALA A 50 -15.41 9.54 -8.84
C ALA A 50 -16.14 10.78 -9.38
N ALA A 51 -16.27 10.86 -10.71
CA ALA A 51 -17.10 11.89 -11.31
C ALA A 51 -18.56 11.70 -10.86
N PRO A 52 -19.34 12.79 -10.70
CA PRO A 52 -20.76 12.69 -10.43
C PRO A 52 -21.46 11.87 -11.53
N LEU A 53 -22.39 11.00 -11.14
CA LEU A 53 -23.22 10.26 -12.09
C LEU A 53 -24.17 11.23 -12.81
N PRO A 54 -24.50 10.99 -14.10
CA PRO A 54 -25.33 11.89 -14.91
C PRO A 54 -26.83 11.78 -14.61
N VAL A 55 -27.21 11.38 -13.39
CA VAL A 55 -28.61 11.22 -12.96
C VAL A 55 -28.85 12.02 -11.68
N PRO A 56 -29.90 12.85 -11.62
CA PRO A 56 -30.23 13.61 -10.42
C PRO A 56 -30.85 12.70 -9.34
N GLY A 57 -30.40 12.84 -8.09
CA GLY A 57 -30.96 12.13 -6.95
C GLY A 57 -30.32 10.76 -6.65
N PRO A 58 -30.94 9.94 -5.79
CA PRO A 58 -30.47 8.60 -5.49
C PRO A 58 -30.51 7.71 -6.74
N VAL A 59 -29.48 6.87 -6.92
CA VAL A 59 -29.40 5.91 -8.02
C VAL A 59 -29.96 4.57 -7.58
N ILE A 60 -30.87 4.02 -8.38
CA ILE A 60 -31.47 2.71 -8.17
C ILE A 60 -30.68 1.67 -8.95
N VAL A 61 -29.92 0.84 -8.23
CA VAL A 61 -29.14 -0.26 -8.81
C VAL A 61 -29.82 -1.58 -8.49
N ALA A 62 -30.21 -2.33 -9.52
CA ALA A 62 -30.86 -3.62 -9.33
C ALA A 62 -29.82 -4.75 -9.18
N HIS A 63 -29.77 -5.32 -7.99
CA HIS A 63 -28.81 -6.33 -7.55
C HIS A 63 -29.03 -7.67 -8.29
N ARG A 64 -28.03 -8.03 -9.11
CA ARG A 64 -27.99 -9.20 -10.00
C ARG A 64 -29.14 -9.29 -11.00
N GLY A 65 -29.68 -8.15 -11.44
CA GLY A 65 -30.95 -8.11 -12.19
C GLY A 65 -32.16 -7.86 -11.29
N GLY A 66 -33.37 -8.00 -11.85
CA GLY A 66 -34.61 -8.21 -11.10
C GLY A 66 -34.65 -9.63 -10.55
N SER A 67 -33.76 -9.91 -9.60
CA SER A 67 -33.51 -11.24 -9.04
C SER A 67 -34.66 -11.77 -8.18
N LEU A 68 -35.57 -10.89 -7.77
CA LEU A 68 -36.83 -11.27 -7.12
C LEU A 68 -37.86 -11.78 -8.13
N GLU A 69 -37.78 -11.33 -9.39
CA GLU A 69 -38.77 -11.61 -10.43
C GLU A 69 -38.32 -12.70 -11.42
N ALA A 70 -37.00 -12.89 -11.60
CA ALA A 70 -36.42 -13.90 -12.49
C ALA A 70 -35.04 -14.36 -11.98
N PRO A 71 -34.49 -15.49 -12.48
CA PRO A 71 -33.19 -15.98 -12.02
C PRO A 71 -32.08 -14.94 -12.16
N GLU A 72 -31.29 -14.77 -11.10
CA GLU A 72 -30.18 -13.80 -11.04
C GLU A 72 -29.17 -13.93 -12.18
N ASN A 73 -28.53 -12.81 -12.54
CA ASN A 73 -27.51 -12.76 -13.60
C ASN A 73 -27.99 -13.32 -14.96
N THR A 74 -29.30 -13.26 -15.25
CA THR A 74 -29.87 -13.65 -16.55
C THR A 74 -30.48 -12.45 -17.30
N LEU A 75 -30.58 -12.56 -18.63
CA LEU A 75 -31.29 -11.56 -19.45
C LEU A 75 -32.75 -11.36 -19.03
N ALA A 76 -33.40 -12.38 -18.46
CA ALA A 76 -34.76 -12.26 -17.96
C ALA A 76 -34.82 -11.34 -16.74
N ALA A 77 -33.89 -11.49 -15.79
CA ALA A 77 -33.79 -10.60 -14.64
C ALA A 77 -33.43 -9.17 -15.06
N VAL A 78 -32.52 -8.98 -16.02
CA VAL A 78 -32.21 -7.64 -16.56
C VAL A 78 -33.48 -6.99 -17.14
N ARG A 79 -34.27 -7.72 -17.93
CA ARG A 79 -35.53 -7.20 -18.47
C ARG A 79 -36.50 -6.78 -17.36
N LYS A 80 -36.63 -7.59 -16.30
CA LYS A 80 -37.52 -7.28 -15.17
C LYS A 80 -37.08 -6.04 -14.40
N ALA A 81 -35.78 -5.84 -14.21
CA ALA A 81 -35.25 -4.63 -13.58
C ALA A 81 -35.46 -3.37 -14.44
N ILE A 82 -35.33 -3.48 -15.78
CA ILE A 82 -35.66 -2.38 -16.70
C ILE A 82 -37.16 -2.04 -16.61
N GLU A 83 -38.03 -3.05 -16.62
CA GLU A 83 -39.49 -2.85 -16.43
C GLU A 83 -39.81 -2.17 -15.09
N ALA A 84 -39.03 -2.46 -14.04
CA ALA A 84 -39.16 -1.84 -12.72
C ALA A 84 -38.54 -0.43 -12.62
N GLY A 85 -37.83 0.04 -13.65
CA GLY A 85 -37.26 1.38 -13.70
C GLY A 85 -35.91 1.54 -12.99
N SER A 86 -35.09 0.49 -12.89
CA SER A 86 -33.73 0.62 -12.34
C SER A 86 -32.84 1.46 -13.27
N ASP A 87 -31.99 2.31 -12.69
CA ASP A 87 -31.02 3.13 -13.44
C ASP A 87 -29.83 2.30 -13.92
N TRP A 88 -29.39 1.34 -13.10
CA TRP A 88 -28.23 0.50 -13.36
C TRP A 88 -28.49 -0.95 -13.00
N GLN A 89 -27.74 -1.82 -13.68
CA GLN A 89 -27.73 -3.25 -13.44
C GLN A 89 -26.41 -3.70 -12.83
N GLU A 90 -26.48 -4.38 -11.70
CA GLU A 90 -25.33 -5.07 -11.13
C GLU A 90 -25.24 -6.48 -11.71
N VAL A 91 -24.01 -6.91 -12.06
CA VAL A 91 -23.73 -8.20 -12.69
C VAL A 91 -22.45 -8.77 -12.09
N ASP A 92 -22.53 -10.00 -11.60
CA ASP A 92 -21.37 -10.75 -11.14
C ASP A 92 -20.66 -11.43 -12.31
N LEU A 93 -19.36 -11.14 -12.47
CA LEU A 93 -18.54 -11.73 -13.52
C LEU A 93 -17.61 -12.81 -12.97
N ARG A 94 -17.34 -13.83 -13.79
CA ARG A 94 -16.35 -14.89 -13.53
C ARG A 94 -15.47 -15.07 -14.76
N LEU A 95 -14.19 -15.37 -14.53
CA LEU A 95 -13.26 -15.70 -15.60
C LEU A 95 -13.51 -17.13 -16.08
N SER A 96 -13.51 -17.33 -17.39
CA SER A 96 -13.52 -18.68 -17.99
C SER A 96 -12.15 -19.34 -17.84
N LYS A 97 -12.10 -20.67 -18.02
CA LYS A 97 -10.85 -21.43 -18.02
C LYS A 97 -9.92 -21.00 -19.15
#